data_AF-A0AA91GP04-F1
#
_entry.id   AF-A0AA91GP04-F1
#
_cell.length_a   1.000
_cell.length_b   1.000
_cell.length_c   1.000
_cell.angle_alpha   90.00
_cell.angle_beta   90.00
_cell.angle_gamma   90.00
#
_symmetry.space_group_name_H-M   'P 1'
#
loop_
_entity.id
_entity.type
_entity.pdbx_description
1 polymer ?
#
loop_
_entity_poly.entity_id
_entity_poly.type
_entity_poly.pdbx_seq_one_letter_code
_entity_poly.pdbx_strand_id
1 'polypeptide(L)'
;MAESKVVVTCQNPACSKEFTKRLAEFNRSERLGRQHFCSKICYGKFKGLINFGNKINKDTSYLRNIIRRDDFSPFRYHLKVMRKSAKHRKQECSVTLADLKRLWEKQKGICPYTGWNLVLLPCTTDYESTALTTNRASVDRIDSTKGYILDNIQFVAVIANLAKNAFTEEDLINFCFEVYKYRSLSTDNFTNRDLTSSCISTDFFLGTRRDEYSPFRQHFKLARRRVKTHGRECTITLEYLKELWEKQDGKCPYTGWKLDNPERMSEKSKMSCC
;
A
#
# COMPACT_ATOMS: atom_id res chain seq x y z
N MET A 1 -5.22 54.85 -17.96
CA MET A 1 -4.77 55.70 -16.83
C MET A 1 -3.53 55.08 -16.23
N ALA A 2 -2.40 55.78 -16.23
CA ALA A 2 -1.15 55.26 -15.65
C ALA A 2 -1.37 55.02 -14.14
N GLU A 3 -1.09 53.80 -13.66
CA GLU A 3 -1.17 53.51 -12.24
C GLU A 3 -0.12 54.35 -11.50
N SER A 4 -0.56 55.31 -10.69
CA SER A 4 0.32 56.09 -9.83
C SER A 4 0.97 55.17 -8.80
N LYS A 5 2.30 55.12 -8.82
CA LYS A 5 3.13 54.31 -7.91
C LYS A 5 3.97 55.22 -7.03
N VAL A 6 4.23 54.76 -5.81
CA VAL A 6 5.11 55.40 -4.84
C VAL A 6 6.23 54.45 -4.45
N VAL A 7 7.41 54.99 -4.18
CA VAL A 7 8.55 54.24 -3.62
C VAL A 7 8.44 54.27 -2.11
N VAL A 8 8.50 53.09 -1.49
CA VAL A 8 8.37 52.90 -0.04
C VAL A 8 9.49 52.00 0.44
N THR A 9 10.04 52.30 1.61
CA THR A 9 11.07 51.47 2.26
C THR A 9 10.41 50.36 3.07
N CYS A 10 10.91 49.13 2.90
CA CYS A 10 10.44 47.98 3.69
C CYS A 10 10.71 48.19 5.17
N GLN A 11 9.68 48.09 6.00
CA GLN A 11 9.78 48.28 7.45
C GLN A 11 10.20 47.01 8.21
N ASN A 12 10.73 46.00 7.49
CA ASN A 12 11.44 44.89 8.12
C ASN A 12 12.91 45.30 8.33
N PRO A 13 13.40 45.44 9.59
CA PRO A 13 14.76 45.89 9.90
C PRO A 13 15.87 45.03 9.27
N ALA A 14 15.60 43.75 9.01
CA ALA A 14 16.54 42.83 8.38
C ALA A 14 16.57 42.91 6.84
N CYS A 15 15.75 43.77 6.22
CA CYS A 15 15.66 43.90 4.77
C CYS A 15 15.89 45.34 4.30
N SER A 16 15.15 46.32 4.83
CA SER A 16 15.25 47.75 4.53
C SER A 16 15.31 48.14 3.03
N LYS A 17 14.86 47.25 2.13
CA LYS A 17 14.88 47.47 0.68
C LYS A 17 13.75 48.39 0.25
N GLU A 18 14.02 49.26 -0.71
CA GLU A 18 13.01 50.07 -1.41
C GLU A 18 12.20 49.24 -2.42
N PHE A 19 10.89 49.46 -2.46
CA PHE A 19 9.99 48.81 -3.40
C PHE A 19 8.87 49.75 -3.83
N THR A 20 8.28 49.47 -4.99
CA THR A 20 7.18 50.26 -5.52
C THR A 20 5.83 49.69 -5.09
N LYS A 21 4.90 50.57 -4.74
CA LYS A 21 3.54 50.22 -4.33
C LYS A 21 2.55 51.16 -5.03
N ARG A 22 1.33 50.70 -5.28
CA ARG A 22 0.28 51.56 -5.83
C ARG A 22 -0.08 52.65 -4.83
N LEU A 23 -0.22 53.90 -5.28
CA LEU A 23 -0.51 55.06 -4.43
C LEU A 23 -1.80 54.85 -3.61
N ALA A 24 -2.85 54.27 -4.21
CA ALA A 24 -4.09 53.96 -3.50
C ALA A 24 -3.89 52.95 -2.35
N GLU A 25 -3.01 51.96 -2.53
CA GLU A 25 -2.69 50.97 -1.50
C GLU A 25 -1.83 51.58 -0.39
N PHE A 26 -0.91 52.48 -0.75
CA PHE A 26 -0.13 53.27 0.21
C PHE A 26 -1.04 54.13 1.09
N ASN A 27 -1.89 54.97 0.48
CA ASN A 27 -2.83 55.85 1.20
C ASN A 27 -3.79 55.05 2.10
N ARG A 28 -4.26 53.88 1.63
CA ARG A 28 -5.08 52.99 2.44
C ARG A 28 -4.33 52.44 3.65
N SER A 29 -3.07 52.04 3.47
CA SER A 29 -2.22 51.54 4.55
C SER A 29 -1.94 52.63 5.59
N GLU A 30 -1.61 53.85 5.16
CA GLU A 30 -1.38 55.01 6.05
C GLU A 30 -2.61 55.33 6.88
N ARG A 31 -3.79 55.42 6.24
CA ARG A 31 -5.07 55.67 6.94
C ARG A 31 -5.38 54.61 8.00
N LEU A 32 -4.92 53.37 7.80
CA LEU A 32 -5.14 52.25 8.73
C LEU A 32 -3.98 52.05 9.71
N GLY A 33 -2.93 52.89 9.69
CA GLY A 33 -1.74 52.73 10.51
C GLY A 33 -0.96 51.43 10.23
N ARG A 34 -1.03 50.91 9.01
CA ARG A 34 -0.43 49.62 8.63
C ARG A 34 0.97 49.79 8.08
N GLN A 35 1.86 48.93 8.56
CA GLN A 35 3.24 48.88 8.10
C GLN A 35 3.39 48.33 6.67
N HIS A 36 4.45 48.75 5.97
CA HIS A 36 4.76 48.43 4.58
C HIS A 36 5.93 47.45 4.48
N PHE A 37 5.74 46.38 3.70
CA PHE A 37 6.75 45.33 3.52
C PHE A 37 6.90 45.00 2.04
N CYS A 38 8.13 44.76 1.59
CA CYS A 38 8.43 44.44 0.20
C CYS A 38 7.93 43.05 -0.24
N SER A 39 7.60 42.17 0.72
CA SER A 39 7.10 40.82 0.46
C SER A 39 6.37 40.24 1.67
N LYS A 40 5.53 39.21 1.43
CA LYS A 40 4.92 38.39 2.48
C LYS A 40 5.97 37.74 3.40
N ILE A 41 7.15 37.44 2.87
CA ILE A 41 8.27 36.88 3.63
C ILE A 41 8.78 37.90 4.64
N CYS A 42 8.97 39.16 4.24
CA CYS A 42 9.42 40.22 5.15
C CYS A 42 8.38 40.52 6.24
N TYR A 43 7.09 40.55 5.88
CA TYR A 43 6.02 40.64 6.87
C TYR A 43 6.06 39.47 7.86
N GLY A 44 6.18 38.23 7.36
CA GLY A 44 6.22 37.02 8.19
C GLY A 44 7.45 36.96 9.11
N LYS A 45 8.62 37.39 8.65
CA LYS A 45 9.83 37.46 9.49
C LYS A 45 9.72 38.51 10.58
N PHE A 46 9.10 39.66 10.29
CA PHE A 46 9.00 40.77 11.24
C PHE A 46 7.83 40.63 12.23
N LYS A 47 6.62 40.30 11.75
CA LYS A 47 5.39 40.19 12.56
C LYS A 47 4.92 38.76 12.80
N GLY A 48 5.36 37.79 11.99
CA GLY A 48 4.90 36.41 12.11
C GLY A 48 5.25 35.81 13.46
N LEU A 49 6.51 35.92 13.90
CA LEU A 49 6.95 35.43 15.23
C LEU A 49 6.19 36.08 16.39
N ILE A 50 5.86 37.38 16.27
CA ILE A 50 5.11 38.13 17.29
C ILE A 50 3.65 37.65 17.36
N ASN A 51 3.01 37.40 16.20
CA ASN A 51 1.64 36.89 16.13
C ASN A 51 1.49 35.48 16.71
N PHE A 52 2.57 34.69 16.77
CA PHE A 52 2.57 33.39 17.44
C PHE A 52 2.80 33.49 18.96
N GLY A 53 3.33 34.60 19.47
CA GLY A 53 3.62 34.79 20.90
C GLY A 53 4.45 33.62 21.48
N ASN A 54 4.08 33.14 22.68
CA ASN A 54 4.64 31.91 23.27
C ASN A 54 4.00 30.63 22.70
N LYS A 55 2.96 30.76 21.86
CA LYS A 55 2.23 29.65 21.27
C LYS A 55 2.81 29.34 19.90
N ILE A 56 3.97 28.70 19.90
CA ILE A 56 4.23 27.75 18.81
C ILE A 56 3.15 26.68 18.99
N ASN A 57 2.08 26.78 18.21
CA ASN A 57 0.87 25.97 18.31
C ASN A 57 1.17 24.52 17.87
N LYS A 58 2.08 23.85 18.58
CA LYS A 58 2.47 22.45 18.37
C LYS A 58 1.45 21.51 19.01
N ASP A 59 0.79 21.96 20.06
CA ASP A 59 -0.22 21.16 20.73
C ASP A 59 -1.53 21.20 19.95
N THR A 60 -1.85 20.08 19.30
CA THR A 60 -3.11 19.87 18.56
C THR A 60 -4.08 18.98 19.35
N SER A 61 -3.80 18.72 20.63
CA SER A 61 -4.64 17.88 21.51
C SER A 61 -6.09 18.34 21.56
N TYR A 62 -6.33 19.66 21.63
CA TYR A 62 -7.67 20.25 21.63
C TYR A 62 -8.47 19.95 20.35
N LEU A 63 -7.80 19.72 19.21
CA LEU A 63 -8.46 19.34 17.96
C LEU A 63 -8.96 17.90 18.00
N ARG A 64 -8.33 17.01 18.77
CA ARG A 64 -8.78 15.61 18.89
C ARG A 64 -10.20 15.51 19.46
N ASN A 65 -10.54 16.41 20.38
CA ASN A 65 -11.88 16.50 20.97
C ASN A 65 -12.93 17.06 19.98
N ILE A 66 -12.49 17.67 18.88
CA ILE A 66 -13.34 18.23 17.80
C ILE A 66 -13.50 17.23 16.64
N ILE A 67 -12.71 16.16 16.58
CA ILE A 67 -12.88 15.10 15.57
C ILE A 67 -14.17 14.34 15.89
N ARG A 68 -15.29 14.87 15.41
CA ARG A 68 -16.60 14.24 15.49
C ARG A 68 -16.57 13.02 14.59
N ARG A 69 -16.63 11.84 15.21
CA ARG A 69 -16.94 10.60 14.51
C ARG A 69 -18.38 10.70 14.03
N ASP A 70 -18.56 10.63 12.71
CA ASP A 70 -19.87 10.38 12.10
C ASP A 70 -19.98 8.93 11.63
N ASP A 71 -21.16 8.55 11.17
CA ASP A 71 -21.49 7.24 10.60
C ASP A 71 -20.58 6.78 9.46
N PHE A 72 -19.92 7.71 8.76
CA PHE A 72 -19.05 7.40 7.62
C PHE A 72 -17.59 7.23 8.01
N SER A 73 -17.21 7.55 9.25
CA SER A 73 -15.84 7.45 9.77
C SER A 73 -15.19 6.08 9.54
N PRO A 74 -15.90 4.96 9.73
CA PRO A 74 -15.32 3.64 9.51
C PRO A 74 -14.96 3.36 8.04
N PHE A 75 -15.63 4.02 7.08
CA PHE A 75 -15.46 3.80 5.65
C PHE A 75 -14.40 4.71 4.99
N ARG A 76 -14.00 5.79 5.65
CA ARG A 76 -13.05 6.78 5.10
C ARG A 76 -11.69 6.18 4.74
N TYR A 77 -11.20 5.24 5.55
CA TYR A 77 -9.94 4.55 5.27
C TYR A 77 -10.02 3.75 3.96
N HIS A 78 -11.08 2.97 3.78
CA HIS A 78 -11.29 2.16 2.58
C HIS A 78 -11.34 3.03 1.33
N LEU A 79 -12.14 4.10 1.34
CA LEU A 79 -12.23 5.01 0.20
C LEU A 79 -10.88 5.67 -0.13
N LYS A 80 -10.09 6.05 0.88
CA LYS A 80 -8.72 6.57 0.70
C LYS A 80 -7.82 5.55 -0.01
N VAL A 81 -7.83 4.30 0.43
CA VAL A 81 -7.01 3.22 -0.15
C VAL A 81 -7.47 2.88 -1.57
N MET A 82 -8.78 2.77 -1.80
CA MET A 82 -9.37 2.50 -3.12
C MET A 82 -8.95 3.56 -4.15
N ARG A 83 -9.12 4.85 -3.82
CA ARG A 83 -8.72 5.96 -4.71
C ARG A 83 -7.23 5.93 -5.04
N LYS A 84 -6.37 5.64 -4.06
CA LYS A 84 -4.93 5.50 -4.27
C LYS A 84 -4.61 4.34 -5.21
N SER A 85 -5.25 3.19 -4.99
CA SER A 85 -5.08 1.98 -5.78
C SER A 85 -5.55 2.18 -7.23
N ALA A 86 -6.75 2.74 -7.41
CA ALA A 86 -7.33 3.06 -8.71
C ALA A 86 -6.43 4.00 -9.52
N LYS A 87 -5.93 5.07 -8.89
CA LYS A 87 -5.00 6.01 -9.52
C LYS A 87 -3.71 5.32 -9.97
N HIS A 88 -3.12 4.45 -9.14
CA HIS A 88 -1.91 3.71 -9.50
C HIS A 88 -2.13 2.78 -10.69
N ARG A 89 -3.31 2.15 -10.77
CA ARG A 89 -3.67 1.19 -11.83
C ARG A 89 -4.34 1.83 -13.04
N LYS A 90 -4.55 3.16 -13.03
CA LYS A 90 -5.30 3.90 -14.06
C LYS A 90 -6.71 3.35 -14.29
N GLN A 91 -7.39 2.95 -13.22
CA GLN A 91 -8.75 2.42 -13.24
C GLN A 91 -9.75 3.43 -12.67
N GLU A 92 -11.03 3.24 -13.02
CA GLU A 92 -12.13 4.05 -12.49
C GLU A 92 -12.34 3.83 -10.98
N CYS A 93 -12.80 4.88 -10.29
CA CYS A 93 -13.25 4.81 -8.91
C CYS A 93 -14.43 5.77 -8.70
N SER A 94 -15.66 5.29 -8.91
CA SER A 94 -16.90 6.07 -8.76
C SER A 94 -17.59 5.87 -7.40
N VAL A 95 -17.11 4.93 -6.57
CA VAL A 95 -17.68 4.61 -5.25
C VAL A 95 -17.62 5.80 -4.27
N THR A 96 -18.72 6.05 -3.58
CA THR A 96 -18.85 7.06 -2.51
C THR A 96 -18.84 6.43 -1.10
N LEU A 97 -18.78 7.27 -0.04
CA LEU A 97 -18.90 6.78 1.34
C LEU A 97 -20.29 6.20 1.63
N ALA A 98 -21.34 6.76 1.03
CA ALA A 98 -22.71 6.27 1.17
C ALA A 98 -22.88 4.88 0.56
N ASP A 99 -22.22 4.64 -0.58
CA ASP A 99 -22.19 3.34 -1.25
C ASP A 99 -21.52 2.28 -0.38
N LEU A 100 -20.39 2.60 0.25
CA LEU A 100 -19.70 1.69 1.17
C LEU A 100 -20.56 1.36 2.39
N LYS A 101 -21.25 2.34 2.97
CA LYS A 101 -22.18 2.12 4.09
C LYS A 101 -23.33 1.19 3.68
N ARG A 102 -23.98 1.48 2.55
CA ARG A 102 -25.07 0.64 2.00
C ARG A 102 -24.62 -0.78 1.70
N LEU A 103 -23.43 -0.95 1.13
CA LEU A 103 -22.84 -2.26 0.85
C LEU A 103 -22.58 -3.05 2.14
N TRP A 104 -22.01 -2.40 3.16
CA TRP A 104 -21.76 -3.02 4.46
C TRP A 104 -23.05 -3.50 5.12
N GLU A 105 -24.09 -2.68 5.12
CA GLU A 105 -25.42 -3.01 5.65
C GLU A 105 -26.06 -4.17 4.87
N LYS A 106 -25.98 -4.15 3.53
CA LYS A 106 -26.46 -5.23 2.66
C LYS A 106 -25.76 -6.56 2.97
N GLN A 107 -24.46 -6.53 3.20
CA GLN A 107 -23.66 -7.71 3.57
C GLN A 107 -23.79 -8.11 5.04
N LYS A 108 -24.45 -7.28 5.88
CA LYS A 108 -24.56 -7.46 7.33
C LYS A 108 -23.19 -7.59 8.03
N GLY A 109 -22.14 -7.01 7.43
CA GLY A 109 -20.76 -7.15 7.92
C GLY A 109 -20.20 -8.57 7.85
N ILE A 110 -20.73 -9.44 6.96
CA ILE A 110 -20.28 -10.82 6.80
C ILE A 110 -19.42 -10.96 5.54
N CYS A 111 -18.31 -11.68 5.66
CA CYS A 111 -17.43 -12.03 4.55
C CYS A 111 -18.12 -13.04 3.61
N PRO A 112 -18.29 -12.75 2.30
CA PRO A 112 -18.88 -13.68 1.33
C PRO A 112 -18.13 -15.01 1.20
N TYR A 113 -16.79 -14.97 1.35
CA TYR A 113 -15.94 -16.16 1.17
C TYR A 113 -15.90 -17.08 2.37
N THR A 114 -15.95 -16.54 3.59
CA THR A 114 -15.68 -17.31 4.82
C THR A 114 -16.85 -17.37 5.78
N GLY A 115 -17.89 -16.56 5.57
CA GLY A 115 -18.99 -16.39 6.52
C GLY A 115 -18.58 -15.68 7.82
N TRP A 116 -17.36 -15.16 7.91
CA TRP A 116 -16.88 -14.50 9.13
C TRP A 116 -17.49 -13.12 9.32
N ASN A 117 -17.75 -12.78 10.59
CA ASN A 117 -18.04 -11.42 11.00
C ASN A 117 -16.80 -10.55 10.82
N LEU A 118 -16.92 -9.55 9.97
CA LEU A 118 -15.86 -8.62 9.64
C LEU A 118 -15.75 -7.52 10.70
N VAL A 119 -14.50 -7.14 11.00
CA VAL A 119 -14.19 -6.04 11.91
C VAL A 119 -13.90 -4.78 11.10
N LEU A 120 -14.79 -3.80 11.21
CA LEU A 120 -14.61 -2.46 10.66
C LEU A 120 -14.08 -1.53 11.76
N LEU A 121 -12.89 -0.95 11.57
CA LEU A 121 -12.32 -0.05 12.57
C LEU A 121 -13.02 1.31 12.56
N PRO A 122 -13.15 1.99 13.71
CA PRO A 122 -14.03 3.14 13.83
C PRO A 122 -13.52 4.39 13.10
N CYS A 123 -12.21 4.53 12.90
CA CYS A 123 -11.68 5.62 12.08
C CYS A 123 -10.32 5.32 11.41
N THR A 124 -9.93 6.21 10.50
CA THR A 124 -8.72 6.09 9.68
C THR A 124 -7.43 5.94 10.49
N THR A 125 -7.31 6.62 11.64
CA THR A 125 -6.09 6.56 12.46
C THR A 125 -5.92 5.21 13.14
N ASP A 126 -7.01 4.51 13.43
CA ASP A 126 -6.97 3.21 14.10
C ASP A 126 -6.36 2.13 13.20
N TYR A 127 -6.44 2.29 11.87
CA TYR A 127 -5.82 1.36 10.92
C TYR A 127 -4.29 1.36 11.01
N GLU A 128 -3.67 2.46 11.46
CA GLU A 128 -2.22 2.59 11.60
C GLU A 128 -1.73 2.02 12.94
N SER A 129 -2.51 2.18 14.02
CA SER A 129 -2.14 1.74 15.37
C SER A 129 -2.60 0.32 15.71
N THR A 130 -3.66 -0.17 15.09
CA THR A 130 -4.26 -1.46 15.46
C THR A 130 -3.60 -2.60 14.69
N ALA A 131 -3.19 -3.65 15.40
CA ALA A 131 -2.60 -4.86 14.82
C ALA A 131 -3.56 -5.56 13.83
N LEU A 132 -3.01 -6.04 12.71
CA LEU A 132 -3.77 -6.69 11.64
C LEU A 132 -4.39 -8.01 12.13
N THR A 133 -5.71 -8.14 12.01
CA THR A 133 -6.46 -9.37 12.31
C THR A 133 -6.96 -10.02 11.03
N THR A 134 -7.18 -11.34 11.06
CA THR A 134 -7.62 -12.13 9.89
C THR A 134 -8.97 -11.69 9.34
N ASN A 135 -9.92 -11.38 10.22
CA ASN A 135 -11.27 -10.93 9.90
C ASN A 135 -11.42 -9.41 9.77
N ARG A 136 -10.31 -8.65 9.74
CA ARG A 136 -10.39 -7.21 9.46
C ARG A 136 -11.04 -6.99 8.10
N ALA A 137 -12.00 -6.08 8.04
CA ALA A 137 -12.68 -5.72 6.81
C ALA A 137 -11.67 -5.15 5.79
N SER A 138 -11.83 -5.56 4.54
CA SER A 138 -11.11 -5.02 3.39
C SER A 138 -12.07 -4.94 2.21
N VAL A 139 -11.86 -3.97 1.30
CA VAL A 139 -12.65 -3.87 0.08
C VAL A 139 -11.90 -4.58 -1.03
N ASP A 140 -12.51 -5.64 -1.57
CA ASP A 140 -12.04 -6.37 -2.73
C ASP A 140 -12.84 -5.98 -3.97
N ARG A 141 -12.22 -6.13 -5.15
CA ARG A 141 -12.90 -5.98 -6.44
C ARG A 141 -13.33 -7.37 -6.90
N ILE A 142 -14.61 -7.59 -7.15
CA ILE A 142 -15.13 -8.91 -7.58
C ILE A 142 -14.37 -9.34 -8.84
N ASP A 143 -14.41 -8.50 -9.87
CA ASP A 143 -13.59 -8.61 -11.07
C ASP A 143 -12.38 -7.66 -10.98
N SER A 144 -11.18 -8.25 -10.89
CA SER A 144 -9.92 -7.52 -10.75
C SER A 144 -9.51 -6.73 -11.99
N THR A 145 -10.10 -7.00 -13.16
CA THR A 145 -9.85 -6.27 -14.40
C THR A 145 -10.55 -4.90 -14.41
N LYS A 146 -11.64 -4.77 -13.65
CA LYS A 146 -12.46 -3.55 -13.53
C LYS A 146 -11.99 -2.66 -12.37
N GLY A 147 -12.49 -1.42 -12.39
CA GLY A 147 -12.25 -0.42 -11.35
C GLY A 147 -13.12 -0.61 -10.11
N TYR A 148 -13.06 0.36 -9.19
CA TYR A 148 -13.93 0.42 -8.03
C TYR A 148 -15.24 1.12 -8.41
N ILE A 149 -16.18 0.34 -8.90
CA ILE A 149 -17.56 0.74 -9.18
C ILE A 149 -18.49 -0.03 -8.25
N LEU A 150 -19.68 0.50 -7.97
CA LEU A 150 -20.59 -0.05 -6.95
C LEU A 150 -20.84 -1.56 -7.11
N ASP A 151 -21.09 -2.01 -8.34
CA ASP A 151 -21.45 -3.42 -8.61
C ASP A 151 -20.23 -4.35 -8.73
N ASN A 152 -19.01 -3.81 -8.57
CA ASN A 152 -17.76 -4.56 -8.67
C ASN A 152 -16.97 -4.58 -7.36
N ILE A 153 -17.57 -4.21 -6.23
CA ILE A 153 -16.89 -4.20 -4.94
C ILE A 153 -17.63 -5.01 -3.89
N GLN A 154 -16.88 -5.58 -2.96
CA GLN A 154 -17.41 -6.29 -1.81
C GLN A 154 -16.49 -6.16 -0.60
N PHE A 155 -17.07 -6.19 0.59
CA PHE A 155 -16.30 -6.34 1.82
C PHE A 155 -15.94 -7.81 2.04
N VAL A 156 -14.65 -8.07 2.25
CA VAL A 156 -14.11 -9.40 2.52
C VAL A 156 -13.13 -9.33 3.69
N ALA A 157 -12.78 -10.50 4.23
CA ALA A 157 -11.70 -10.60 5.20
C ALA A 157 -10.37 -10.20 4.54
N VAL A 158 -9.53 -9.42 5.23
CA VAL A 158 -8.26 -8.93 4.67
C VAL A 158 -7.37 -10.07 4.19
N ILE A 159 -7.38 -11.22 4.87
CA ILE A 159 -6.64 -12.40 4.45
C ILE A 159 -7.14 -12.96 3.11
N ALA A 160 -8.45 -12.94 2.87
CA ALA A 160 -9.04 -13.39 1.61
C ALA A 160 -8.71 -12.44 0.46
N ASN A 161 -8.75 -11.12 0.69
CA ASN A 161 -8.33 -10.14 -0.32
C ASN A 161 -6.84 -10.30 -0.67
N LEU A 162 -5.98 -10.53 0.33
CA LEU A 162 -4.55 -10.74 0.11
C LEU A 162 -4.27 -12.04 -0.65
N ALA A 163 -5.03 -13.10 -0.38
CA ALA A 163 -4.92 -14.38 -1.08
C ALA A 163 -5.41 -14.27 -2.54
N LYS A 164 -6.58 -13.66 -2.78
CA LYS A 164 -7.13 -13.46 -4.12
C LYS A 164 -6.27 -12.54 -4.97
N ASN A 165 -5.89 -11.37 -4.43
CA ASN A 165 -5.03 -10.40 -5.08
C ASN A 165 -5.49 -9.99 -6.49
N ALA A 166 -4.94 -10.62 -7.54
CA ALA A 166 -5.28 -10.41 -8.94
C ALA A 166 -5.96 -11.62 -9.58
N PHE A 167 -5.99 -12.77 -8.89
CA PHE A 167 -6.62 -14.00 -9.35
C PHE A 167 -8.15 -13.89 -9.32
N THR A 168 -8.80 -14.86 -9.99
CA THR A 168 -10.25 -14.96 -9.98
C THR A 168 -10.76 -15.48 -8.64
N GLU A 169 -12.07 -15.36 -8.44
CA GLU A 169 -12.74 -15.97 -7.28
C GLU A 169 -12.63 -17.50 -7.29
N GLU A 170 -12.77 -18.11 -8.46
CA GLU A 170 -12.66 -19.56 -8.65
C GLU A 170 -11.26 -20.05 -8.27
N ASP A 171 -10.22 -19.33 -8.69
CA ASP A 171 -8.83 -19.63 -8.31
C ASP A 171 -8.63 -19.61 -6.79
N LEU A 172 -9.18 -18.60 -6.11
CA LEU A 172 -9.11 -18.50 -4.65
C LEU A 172 -9.79 -19.71 -3.99
N ILE A 173 -11.01 -20.03 -4.39
CA ILE A 173 -11.80 -21.12 -3.81
C ILE A 173 -11.09 -22.45 -4.03
N ASN A 174 -10.63 -22.70 -5.25
CA ASN A 174 -9.90 -23.91 -5.61
C ASN A 174 -8.59 -24.03 -4.82
N PHE A 175 -7.84 -22.94 -4.67
CA PHE A 175 -6.62 -22.91 -3.86
C PHE A 175 -6.93 -23.26 -2.39
N CYS A 176 -7.95 -22.65 -1.79
CA CYS A 176 -8.36 -22.95 -0.42
C CYS A 176 -8.76 -24.42 -0.24
N PHE A 177 -9.52 -24.97 -1.19
CA PHE A 177 -9.92 -26.38 -1.18
C PHE A 177 -8.72 -27.33 -1.25
N GLU A 178 -7.79 -27.09 -2.18
CA GLU A 178 -6.61 -27.94 -2.33
C GLU A 178 -5.66 -27.84 -1.14
N VAL A 179 -5.51 -26.66 -0.51
CA VAL A 179 -4.78 -26.54 0.76
C VAL A 179 -5.42 -27.39 1.86
N TYR A 180 -6.73 -27.30 2.03
CA TYR A 180 -7.46 -28.07 3.04
C TYR A 180 -7.32 -29.58 2.81
N LYS A 181 -7.56 -30.02 1.57
CA LYS A 181 -7.43 -31.42 1.15
C LYS A 181 -6.03 -31.95 1.36
N TYR A 182 -5.00 -31.23 0.92
CA TYR A 182 -3.60 -31.65 1.06
C TYR A 182 -3.21 -31.80 2.53
N ARG A 183 -3.61 -30.86 3.40
CA ARG A 183 -3.35 -30.94 4.83
C ARG A 183 -4.10 -32.08 5.52
N SER A 184 -5.34 -32.33 5.13
CA SER A 184 -6.16 -33.44 5.68
C SER A 184 -5.60 -34.81 5.30
N LEU A 185 -5.11 -34.97 4.06
CA LEU A 185 -4.47 -36.21 3.61
C LEU A 185 -3.08 -36.45 4.25
N SER A 186 -2.44 -35.37 4.71
CA SER A 186 -1.13 -35.43 5.39
C SER A 186 -1.24 -35.93 6.84
N THR A 187 -2.40 -35.73 7.49
CA THR A 187 -2.62 -36.13 8.89
C THR A 187 -2.91 -37.62 9.05
N ASP A 188 -3.36 -38.30 7.99
CA ASP A 188 -3.69 -39.73 8.02
C ASP A 188 -2.49 -40.66 7.71
N ASN A 189 -1.33 -40.10 7.36
CA ASN A 189 -0.14 -40.86 6.94
C ASN A 189 1.03 -40.74 7.94
N PHE A 190 0.76 -40.93 9.23
CA PHE A 190 1.81 -41.05 10.26
C PHE A 190 2.18 -42.52 10.52
N THR A 191 2.52 -43.27 9.48
CA THR A 191 3.32 -44.49 9.63
C THR A 191 4.28 -44.63 8.45
N ASN A 192 5.58 -44.51 8.78
CA ASN A 192 6.74 -44.91 8.02
C ASN A 192 7.02 -44.20 6.68
N ARG A 193 8.13 -43.47 6.67
CA ARG A 193 9.17 -43.62 5.63
C ARG A 193 10.53 -43.25 6.21
N ASP A 194 11.22 -44.26 6.70
CA ASP A 194 12.68 -44.27 6.82
C ASP A 194 13.32 -44.38 5.43
N LEU A 195 14.34 -43.53 5.24
CA LEU A 195 15.63 -43.68 4.56
C LEU A 195 15.77 -44.72 3.42
N THR A 196 16.34 -44.30 2.28
CA THR A 196 17.64 -44.82 1.78
C THR A 196 18.29 -43.87 0.77
N SER A 197 19.62 -43.95 0.72
CA SER A 197 20.59 -43.07 0.07
C SER A 197 21.09 -43.62 -1.27
N SER A 198 21.41 -42.70 -2.19
CA SER A 198 22.42 -42.74 -3.27
C SER A 198 22.20 -43.63 -4.51
N CYS A 199 22.45 -43.05 -5.71
CA CYS A 199 23.70 -43.29 -6.47
C CYS A 199 23.85 -42.30 -7.64
N ILE A 200 25.12 -42.04 -7.97
CA ILE A 200 25.63 -41.14 -9.01
C ILE A 200 25.66 -41.89 -10.36
N SER A 201 25.37 -41.22 -11.47
CA SER A 201 25.99 -41.55 -12.75
C SER A 201 26.38 -40.27 -13.50
N THR A 202 27.67 -40.14 -13.71
CA THR A 202 28.34 -39.16 -14.56
C THR A 202 27.97 -39.38 -16.02
N ASP A 203 27.56 -38.32 -16.73
CA ASP A 203 27.82 -38.21 -18.15
C ASP A 203 28.23 -36.78 -18.52
N PHE A 204 29.43 -36.70 -19.06
CA PHE A 204 30.11 -35.50 -19.50
C PHE A 204 29.80 -35.29 -20.99
N PHE A 205 29.00 -34.29 -21.36
CA PHE A 205 28.94 -33.80 -22.73
C PHE A 205 28.86 -32.27 -22.80
N LEU A 206 29.78 -31.72 -23.59
CA LEU A 206 30.04 -30.31 -23.88
C LEU A 206 28.84 -29.63 -24.59
N GLY A 207 28.44 -28.44 -24.13
CA GLY A 207 27.61 -27.56 -24.97
C GLY A 207 26.82 -26.48 -24.24
N THR A 208 27.29 -25.22 -24.32
CA THR A 208 26.75 -23.97 -23.74
C THR A 208 26.88 -23.87 -22.21
N ARG A 209 27.49 -22.78 -21.70
CA ARG A 209 27.54 -22.49 -20.25
C ARG A 209 26.13 -22.24 -19.72
N ARG A 210 25.40 -23.32 -19.42
CA ARG A 210 24.12 -23.31 -18.73
C ARG A 210 24.43 -23.15 -17.25
N ASP A 211 24.08 -22.00 -16.70
CA ASP A 211 24.18 -21.76 -15.27
C ASP A 211 22.96 -22.39 -14.58
N GLU A 212 23.19 -23.51 -13.89
CA GLU A 212 22.19 -24.26 -13.13
C GLU A 212 21.40 -23.38 -12.13
N TYR A 213 21.99 -22.27 -11.68
CA TYR A 213 21.35 -21.33 -10.76
C TYR A 213 20.46 -20.29 -11.43
N SER A 214 20.42 -20.25 -12.77
CA SER A 214 19.64 -19.29 -13.57
C SER A 214 18.18 -19.14 -13.08
N PRO A 215 17.42 -20.22 -12.81
CA PRO A 215 16.04 -20.10 -12.32
C PRO A 215 15.95 -19.39 -10.95
N PHE A 216 16.93 -19.59 -10.08
CA PHE A 216 16.91 -19.09 -8.69
C PHE A 216 17.45 -17.67 -8.53
N ARG A 217 18.22 -17.16 -9.50
CA ARG A 217 18.80 -15.80 -9.46
C ARG A 217 17.74 -14.72 -9.31
N GLN A 218 16.59 -14.86 -9.96
CA GLN A 218 15.51 -13.88 -9.82
C GLN A 218 14.96 -13.85 -8.39
N HIS A 219 14.72 -15.02 -7.80
CA HIS A 219 14.24 -15.16 -6.42
C HIS A 219 15.23 -14.52 -5.44
N PHE A 220 16.52 -14.79 -5.60
CA PHE A 220 17.58 -14.20 -4.78
C PHE A 220 17.66 -12.67 -4.93
N LYS A 221 17.58 -12.15 -6.16
CA LYS A 221 17.58 -10.70 -6.43
C LYS A 221 16.39 -10.01 -5.75
N LEU A 222 15.19 -10.61 -5.82
CA LEU A 222 13.99 -10.07 -5.18
C LEU A 222 14.11 -10.11 -3.65
N ALA A 223 14.64 -11.20 -3.08
CA ALA A 223 14.90 -11.32 -1.65
C ALA A 223 15.84 -10.21 -1.14
N ARG A 224 16.99 -10.01 -1.80
CA ARG A 224 17.94 -8.94 -1.45
C ARG A 224 17.35 -7.54 -1.57
N ARG A 225 16.52 -7.28 -2.58
CA ARG A 225 15.85 -5.98 -2.74
C ARG A 225 14.91 -5.71 -1.57
N ARG A 226 14.12 -6.69 -1.15
CA ARG A 226 13.18 -6.56 -0.02
C ARG A 226 13.91 -6.33 1.31
N VAL A 227 15.02 -7.04 1.53
CA VAL A 227 15.91 -6.87 2.68
C VAL A 227 16.45 -5.44 2.78
N LYS A 228 16.97 -4.88 1.67
CA LYS A 228 17.42 -3.48 1.63
C LYS A 228 16.30 -2.49 1.99
N THR A 229 15.06 -2.78 1.59
CA THR A 229 13.91 -1.90 1.88
C THR A 229 13.43 -1.99 3.33
N HIS A 230 13.60 -3.14 4.00
CA HIS A 230 13.03 -3.38 5.34
C HIS A 230 14.09 -3.52 6.45
N GLY A 231 15.38 -3.35 6.14
CA GLY A 231 16.46 -3.40 7.11
C GLY A 231 16.65 -4.75 7.81
N ARG A 232 16.34 -5.86 7.12
CA ARG A 232 16.46 -7.23 7.65
C ARG A 232 17.75 -7.88 7.19
N GLU A 233 18.23 -8.92 7.87
CA GLU A 233 19.38 -9.70 7.41
C GLU A 233 19.00 -10.68 6.28
N CYS A 234 19.93 -10.97 5.36
CA CYS A 234 19.75 -11.93 4.26
C CYS A 234 20.85 -13.00 4.32
N THR A 235 20.57 -14.12 4.99
CA THR A 235 21.47 -15.28 5.08
C THR A 235 21.25 -16.31 3.99
N ILE A 236 20.19 -16.15 3.17
CA ILE A 236 19.84 -17.07 2.08
C ILE A 236 20.94 -17.07 1.02
N THR A 237 21.33 -18.24 0.53
CA THR A 237 22.28 -18.42 -0.58
C THR A 237 21.58 -18.97 -1.83
N LEU A 238 22.24 -18.96 -2.99
CA LEU A 238 21.67 -19.51 -4.23
C LEU A 238 21.60 -21.04 -4.17
N GLU A 239 22.60 -21.64 -3.54
CA GLU A 239 22.73 -23.07 -3.27
C GLU A 239 21.55 -23.55 -2.42
N TYR A 240 21.26 -22.83 -1.33
CA TYR A 240 20.12 -23.14 -0.46
C TYR A 240 18.77 -23.08 -1.20
N LEU A 241 18.58 -22.12 -2.11
CA LEU A 241 17.34 -22.03 -2.88
C LEU A 241 17.15 -23.21 -3.84
N LYS A 242 18.25 -23.69 -4.43
CA LYS A 242 18.26 -24.87 -5.30
C LYS A 242 17.95 -26.13 -4.48
N GLU A 243 18.66 -26.35 -3.37
CA GLU A 243 18.43 -27.48 -2.47
C GLU A 243 16.98 -27.52 -1.95
N LEU A 244 16.41 -26.35 -1.61
CA LEU A 244 15.03 -26.23 -1.18
C LEU A 244 14.04 -26.66 -2.29
N TRP A 245 14.30 -26.25 -3.52
CA TRP A 245 13.47 -26.60 -4.68
C TRP A 245 13.51 -28.10 -4.98
N GLU A 246 14.69 -28.71 -4.94
CA GLU A 246 14.90 -30.15 -5.10
C GLU A 246 14.21 -30.94 -3.98
N LYS A 247 14.34 -30.49 -2.72
CA LYS A 247 13.67 -31.09 -1.57
C LYS A 247 12.14 -31.03 -1.69
N GLN A 248 11.62 -30.00 -2.36
CA GLN A 248 10.19 -29.84 -2.63
C GLN A 248 9.74 -30.59 -3.88
N ASP A 249 10.65 -31.22 -4.63
CA ASP A 249 10.36 -31.83 -5.94
C ASP A 249 9.64 -30.85 -6.89
N GLY A 250 9.99 -29.57 -6.80
CA GLY A 250 9.31 -28.48 -7.53
C GLY A 250 7.81 -28.33 -7.22
N LYS A 251 7.35 -28.74 -6.03
CA LYS A 251 5.95 -28.68 -5.62
C LYS A 251 5.70 -27.70 -4.49
N CYS A 252 4.48 -27.15 -4.46
CA CYS A 252 4.00 -26.28 -3.40
C CYS A 252 3.86 -27.08 -2.09
N PRO A 253 4.48 -26.65 -0.97
CA PRO A 253 4.34 -27.34 0.31
C PRO A 253 2.92 -27.32 0.91
N TYR A 254 2.05 -26.45 0.41
CA TYR A 254 0.70 -26.27 0.94
C TYR A 254 -0.38 -27.00 0.13
N THR A 255 -0.15 -27.24 -1.15
CA THR A 255 -1.14 -27.84 -2.06
C THR A 255 -0.62 -29.07 -2.82
N GLY A 256 0.69 -29.31 -2.83
CA GLY A 256 1.32 -30.32 -3.69
C GLY A 256 1.34 -29.97 -5.17
N TRP A 257 0.85 -28.79 -5.57
CA TRP A 257 0.85 -28.36 -6.96
C TRP A 257 2.26 -28.23 -7.52
N LYS A 258 2.46 -28.66 -8.76
CA LYS A 258 3.71 -28.40 -9.48
C LYS A 258 3.87 -26.90 -9.67
N LEU A 259 4.97 -26.36 -9.16
CA LEU A 259 5.33 -24.96 -9.29
C LEU A 259 6.00 -24.73 -10.64
N ASP A 260 5.68 -23.59 -11.25
CA ASP A 260 6.37 -23.13 -12.44
C ASP A 260 7.60 -22.28 -12.06
N ASN A 261 8.75 -22.63 -12.63
CA ASN A 261 10.01 -21.93 -12.44
C ASN A 261 10.80 -21.97 -13.77
N PRO A 262 10.50 -21.05 -14.70
CA PRO A 262 11.07 -21.09 -16.04
C PRO A 262 12.59 -20.91 -16.00
N GLU A 263 13.29 -21.66 -16.86
CA GLU A 263 14.76 -21.67 -16.90
C GLU A 263 15.37 -20.33 -17.33
N ARG A 264 14.59 -19.51 -18.06
CA ARG A 264 15.02 -18.22 -18.59
C ARG A 264 14.06 -17.08 -18.27
N MET A 265 14.65 -15.92 -17.96
CA MET A 265 13.92 -14.66 -17.77
C MET A 265 13.12 -14.23 -19.03
N SER A 266 13.56 -14.63 -20.23
CA SER A 266 12.91 -14.32 -21.51
C SER A 266 11.60 -15.08 -21.76
N GLU A 267 11.40 -16.21 -21.09
CA GLU A 267 10.17 -17.01 -21.21
C GLU A 267 9.05 -16.42 -20.33
N LYS A 268 9.42 -15.76 -19.23
CA LYS A 268 8.49 -15.10 -18.29
C LYS A 268 7.68 -13.97 -18.93
N SER A 269 8.26 -13.24 -19.88
CA SER A 269 7.59 -12.15 -20.62
C SER A 269 6.45 -12.62 -21.54
N LYS A 270 6.35 -13.93 -21.82
CA LYS A 270 5.22 -14.50 -22.59
C LYS A 270 4.03 -14.91 -21.70
N MET A 271 4.21 -14.97 -20.37
CA MET A 271 3.19 -15.44 -19.42
C MET A 271 2.65 -14.35 -18.47
N SER A 272 3.28 -13.16 -18.41
CA SER A 272 2.94 -12.14 -17.41
C SER A 272 2.17 -10.92 -17.95
N CYS A 273 1.36 -11.08 -19.00
CA CYS A 273 0.51 -10.00 -19.51
C CYS A 273 -0.97 -10.37 -19.33
N CYS A 274 -1.41 -10.35 -18.06
CA CYS A 274 -2.82 -10.23 -17.64
C CYS A 274 -2.85 -9.40 -16.36
#